data_AF-A0A7J4NSV4-F1
#
_entry.id   AF-A0A7J4NSV4-F1
#
_cell.length_a   1.000
_cell.length_b   1.000
_cell.length_c   1.000
_cell.angle_alpha   90.00
_cell.angle_beta   90.00
_cell.angle_gamma   90.00
#
_symmetry.space_group_name_H-M   'P 1'
#
loop_
_entity.id
_entity.type
_entity.pdbx_description
1 polymer ?
#
loop_
_entity_poly.entity_id
_entity_poly.type
_entity_poly.pdbx_seq_one_letter_code
_entity_poly.pdbx_strand_id
1 'polypeptide(L)'
;MFRNSDNFWIGLLNDLLFVVLMIGMFMFISQISLGTPRPAVAVESGSMLPNIGIGDVVIIQNIQRTQIITHTDGTLSGYTSFDEYGDVILYRKYGSTVDTPIIHRAMYWVEEGEPMWSGGPAAPHSGYITEGDNNKG
;
A
#
# COMPACT_ATOMS: atom_id res chain seq x y z
N MET A 1 -34.39 23.89 36.31
CA MET A 1 -33.16 23.94 37.13
C MET A 1 -32.02 24.28 36.18
N PHE A 2 -31.32 25.38 36.46
CA PHE A 2 -30.45 26.07 35.52
C PHE A 2 -29.27 25.20 35.08
N ARG A 3 -29.11 25.11 33.76
CA ARG A 3 -28.05 24.42 33.03
C ARG A 3 -26.75 25.19 33.32
N ASN A 4 -25.86 24.61 34.12
CA ASN A 4 -24.54 25.19 34.36
C ASN A 4 -23.86 25.28 32.99
N SER A 5 -23.60 26.49 32.51
CA SER A 5 -22.83 26.68 31.28
C SER A 5 -21.37 26.43 31.60
N ASP A 6 -20.95 25.17 31.57
CA ASP A 6 -19.54 24.88 31.32
C ASP A 6 -19.16 25.66 30.06
N ASN A 7 -18.14 26.51 30.19
CA ASN A 7 -17.79 27.50 29.18
C ASN A 7 -17.78 26.84 27.80
N PHE A 8 -18.59 27.33 26.86
CA PHE A 8 -18.70 26.80 25.50
C PHE A 8 -17.31 26.53 24.87
N TRP A 9 -16.37 27.44 25.13
CA TRP A 9 -14.97 27.34 24.71
C TRP A 9 -14.18 26.18 25.34
N ILE A 10 -14.48 25.79 26.58
CA ILE A 10 -13.89 24.62 27.24
C ILE A 10 -14.46 23.34 26.63
N GLY A 11 -15.77 23.30 26.36
CA GLY A 11 -16.39 22.17 25.64
C GLY A 11 -15.75 21.97 24.27
N LEU A 12 -15.65 23.04 23.48
CA LEU A 12 -15.02 23.00 22.15
C LEU A 12 -13.55 22.58 22.21
N LEU A 13 -12.79 23.05 23.21
CA LEU A 13 -11.39 22.65 23.38
C LEU A 13 -11.27 21.15 23.73
N ASN A 14 -12.11 20.64 24.63
CA ASN A 14 -12.11 19.23 25.00
C ASN A 14 -12.49 18.34 23.82
N ASP A 15 -13.50 18.72 23.04
CA ASP A 15 -13.90 17.98 21.83
C ASP A 15 -12.76 17.95 20.80
N LEU A 16 -12.09 19.07 20.59
CA LEU A 16 -10.93 19.16 19.68
C LEU A 16 -9.75 18.32 20.18
N LEU A 17 -9.44 18.37 21.48
CA LEU A 17 -8.40 17.53 22.09
C LEU A 17 -8.72 16.05 21.95
N PHE A 18 -9.98 15.66 22.14
CA PHE A 18 -10.42 14.28 21.99
C PHE A 18 -10.23 13.77 20.56
N VAL A 19 -10.61 14.56 19.55
CA VAL A 19 -10.42 14.21 18.13
C VAL A 19 -8.94 14.06 17.80
N VAL A 20 -8.09 15.01 18.24
CA VAL A 20 -6.64 14.94 18.03
C VAL A 20 -6.05 13.69 18.69
N LEU A 21 -6.49 13.36 19.90
CA LEU A 21 -6.04 12.16 20.62
C LEU A 21 -6.45 10.88 19.89
N MET A 22 -7.68 10.79 19.40
CA MET A 22 -8.14 9.65 18.60
C MET A 22 -7.31 9.47 17.32
N ILE A 23 -7.09 10.55 16.56
CA ILE A 23 -6.30 10.51 15.33
C ILE A 23 -4.85 10.11 15.64
N GLY A 24 -4.26 10.71 16.67
CA GLY A 24 -2.90 10.40 17.12
C GLY A 24 -2.75 8.95 17.57
N MET A 25 -3.73 8.42 18.32
CA MET A 25 -3.76 7.02 18.74
C MET A 25 -3.87 6.07 17.55
N PHE A 26 -4.74 6.36 16.60
CA PHE A 26 -4.87 5.56 15.37
C PHE A 26 -3.56 5.56 14.57
N MET A 27 -2.97 6.73 14.31
CA MET A 27 -1.69 6.85 13.60
C MET A 27 -0.56 6.10 14.32
N PHE A 28 -0.54 6.18 15.66
CA PHE A 28 0.45 5.49 16.47
C PHE A 28 0.30 3.97 16.36
N ILE A 29 -0.92 3.44 16.50
CA ILE A 29 -1.22 2.01 16.34
C ILE A 29 -0.85 1.54 14.93
N SER A 30 -1.19 2.31 13.90
CA SER A 30 -0.84 2.01 12.51
C SER A 30 0.68 1.98 12.31
N GLN A 31 1.42 2.92 12.88
CA GLN A 31 2.88 2.98 12.77
C GLN A 31 3.56 1.77 13.40
N ILE A 32 3.10 1.31 14.57
CA ILE A 32 3.70 0.16 15.24
C ILE A 32 3.34 -1.17 14.57
N SER A 33 2.12 -1.30 14.05
CA SER A 33 1.61 -2.54 13.44
C SER A 33 2.01 -2.69 11.98
N LEU A 34 1.76 -1.65 11.17
CA LEU A 34 1.93 -1.67 9.71
C LEU A 34 3.19 -0.93 9.25
N GLY A 35 3.88 -0.20 10.13
CA GLY A 35 5.08 0.56 9.75
C GLY A 35 4.78 1.81 8.90
N THR A 36 3.53 2.26 8.87
CA THR A 36 3.10 3.49 8.19
C THR A 36 1.99 4.17 9.00
N PRO A 37 1.98 5.51 9.12
CA PRO A 37 0.90 6.25 9.80
C PRO A 37 -0.35 6.40 8.92
N ARG A 38 -0.25 6.11 7.61
CA ARG A 38 -1.34 6.21 6.63
C ARG A 38 -1.44 4.87 5.89
N PRO A 39 -2.17 3.90 6.45
CA PRO A 39 -2.18 2.53 5.95
C PRO A 39 -3.22 2.27 4.87
N ALA A 40 -4.16 3.19 4.63
CA ALA A 40 -5.24 2.98 3.67
C ALA A 40 -5.01 3.84 2.41
N VAL A 41 -5.10 3.21 1.23
CA VAL A 41 -5.03 3.88 -0.06
C VAL A 41 -6.19 3.44 -0.95
N ALA A 42 -6.70 4.37 -1.76
CA ALA A 42 -7.75 4.09 -2.73
C ALA A 42 -7.14 3.76 -4.11
N VAL A 43 -7.74 2.81 -4.81
CA VAL A 43 -7.31 2.39 -6.15
C VAL A 43 -7.97 3.27 -7.21
N GLU A 44 -7.16 3.95 -8.02
CA GLU A 44 -7.63 4.91 -9.02
C GLU A 44 -7.62 4.35 -10.46
N SER A 45 -6.87 3.28 -10.72
CA SER A 45 -6.72 2.69 -12.06
C SER A 45 -7.27 1.27 -12.15
N GLY A 46 -7.72 0.88 -13.34
CA GLY A 46 -8.20 -0.48 -13.61
C GLY A 46 -7.09 -1.47 -13.99
N SER A 47 -5.81 -1.18 -13.72
CA SER A 47 -4.69 -2.07 -14.08
C SER A 47 -4.66 -3.35 -13.25
N MET A 48 -5.38 -3.38 -12.12
CA MET A 48 -5.46 -4.53 -11.23
C MET A 48 -6.76 -5.35 -11.38
N LEU A 49 -7.61 -5.03 -12.37
CA LEU A 49 -8.81 -5.83 -12.63
C LEU A 49 -8.43 -7.24 -13.13
N PRO A 50 -9.20 -8.28 -12.78
CA PRO A 50 -10.43 -8.25 -11.97
C PRO A 50 -10.19 -8.29 -10.46
N ASN A 51 -8.95 -8.47 -10.01
CA ASN A 51 -8.60 -8.82 -8.63
C ASN A 51 -8.72 -7.66 -7.64
N ILE A 52 -8.44 -6.43 -8.09
CA ILE A 52 -8.66 -5.21 -7.30
C ILE A 52 -9.40 -4.19 -8.16
N GLY A 53 -10.55 -3.74 -7.66
CA GLY A 53 -11.46 -2.85 -8.35
C GLY A 53 -11.08 -1.37 -8.23
N ILE A 54 -11.56 -0.57 -9.17
CA ILE A 54 -11.47 0.90 -9.08
C ILE A 54 -12.36 1.37 -7.92
N GLY A 55 -11.79 2.17 -7.02
CA GLY A 55 -12.47 2.65 -5.81
C GLY A 55 -12.29 1.76 -4.58
N ASP A 56 -11.66 0.59 -4.72
CA ASP A 56 -11.33 -0.25 -3.57
C ASP A 56 -10.34 0.46 -2.65
N VAL A 57 -10.53 0.29 -1.35
CA VAL A 57 -9.60 0.76 -0.31
C VAL A 57 -8.76 -0.42 0.14
N VAL A 58 -7.46 -0.38 -0.16
CA VAL A 58 -6.51 -1.42 0.26
C VAL A 58 -5.70 -0.96 1.45
N ILE A 59 -5.41 -1.90 2.35
CA ILE A 59 -4.54 -1.68 3.50
C ILE A 59 -3.12 -2.09 3.13
N ILE A 60 -2.17 -1.19 3.34
CA ILE A 60 -0.76 -1.38 3.05
C ILE A 60 0.07 -1.52 4.33
N GLN A 61 1.14 -2.30 4.21
CA GLN A 61 2.17 -2.42 5.23
C GLN A 61 3.53 -2.06 4.64
N ASN A 62 4.43 -1.59 5.49
CA ASN A 62 5.78 -1.23 5.11
C ASN A 62 6.58 -2.48 4.73
N ILE A 63 7.31 -2.41 3.62
CA ILE A 63 8.18 -3.50 3.12
C ILE A 63 9.20 -3.98 4.16
N GLN A 64 9.67 -3.13 5.07
CA GLN A 64 10.60 -3.52 6.12
C GLN A 64 9.98 -4.43 7.20
N ARG A 65 8.65 -4.56 7.21
CA ARG A 65 7.90 -5.39 8.16
C ARG A 65 7.54 -6.77 7.60
N THR A 66 7.78 -7.02 6.31
CA THR A 66 7.39 -8.26 5.64
C THR A 66 8.47 -8.74 4.69
N GLN A 67 8.39 -10.00 4.29
CA GLN A 67 9.03 -10.48 3.07
C GLN A 67 8.01 -10.39 1.93
N ILE A 68 8.47 -10.07 0.72
CA ILE A 68 7.62 -10.07 -0.47
C ILE A 68 7.70 -11.47 -1.07
N ILE A 69 6.54 -12.08 -1.30
CA ILE A 69 6.40 -13.32 -2.05
C ILE A 69 6.04 -12.93 -3.48
N THR A 70 6.93 -13.20 -4.42
CA THR A 70 6.66 -12.90 -5.83
C THR A 70 5.60 -13.85 -6.40
N HIS A 71 5.02 -13.54 -7.56
CA HIS A 71 4.12 -14.43 -8.26
C HIS A 71 4.80 -15.77 -8.54
N THR A 72 6.06 -15.77 -8.99
CA THR A 72 6.84 -16.99 -9.19
C THR A 72 6.97 -17.81 -7.90
N ASP A 73 7.31 -17.18 -6.77
CA ASP A 73 7.45 -17.90 -5.50
C ASP A 73 6.09 -18.33 -4.92
N GLY A 74 5.04 -17.53 -5.16
CA GLY A 74 3.66 -17.81 -4.80
C GLY A 74 3.15 -19.06 -5.51
N THR A 75 3.42 -19.21 -6.81
CA THR A 75 3.04 -20.42 -7.56
C THR A 75 3.72 -21.68 -7.04
N LEU A 76 4.95 -21.57 -6.52
CA LEU A 76 5.70 -22.70 -5.96
C LEU A 76 5.24 -23.06 -4.54
N SER A 77 4.90 -22.05 -3.73
CA SER A 77 4.50 -22.20 -2.33
C SER A 77 2.99 -22.39 -2.14
N GLY A 78 2.18 -22.11 -3.15
CA GLY A 78 0.72 -22.06 -3.06
C GLY A 78 0.18 -20.78 -2.40
N TYR A 79 1.01 -19.76 -2.19
CA TYR A 79 0.60 -18.51 -1.57
C TYR A 79 -0.09 -17.57 -2.56
N THR A 80 -1.28 -17.09 -2.18
CA THR A 80 -2.10 -16.17 -2.99
C THR A 80 -2.47 -14.92 -2.21
N SER A 81 -2.58 -13.79 -2.92
CA SER A 81 -3.16 -12.54 -2.45
C SER A 81 -4.01 -11.90 -3.55
N PHE A 82 -5.19 -11.39 -3.18
CA PHE A 82 -6.18 -10.86 -4.12
C PHE A 82 -6.52 -11.86 -5.24
N ASP A 83 -6.89 -13.08 -4.86
CA ASP A 83 -7.30 -14.18 -5.76
C ASP A 83 -6.28 -14.61 -6.83
N GLU A 84 -5.01 -14.23 -6.69
CA GLU A 84 -3.92 -14.60 -7.59
C GLU A 84 -2.60 -14.80 -6.83
N TYR A 85 -1.61 -15.48 -7.41
CA TYR A 85 -0.35 -15.82 -6.72
C TYR A 85 0.53 -14.60 -6.41
N GLY A 86 1.21 -14.67 -5.26
CA GLY A 86 2.17 -13.64 -4.85
C GLY A 86 1.54 -12.35 -4.32
N ASP A 87 2.38 -11.41 -3.92
CA ASP A 87 2.01 -10.14 -3.30
C ASP A 87 1.82 -9.01 -4.31
N VAL A 88 0.94 -8.08 -3.95
CA VAL A 88 0.74 -6.79 -4.63
C VAL A 88 1.49 -5.70 -3.88
N ILE A 89 2.32 -4.93 -4.58
CA ILE A 89 3.18 -3.91 -4.01
C ILE A 89 2.82 -2.51 -4.51
N LEU A 90 2.91 -1.54 -3.60
CA LEU A 90 2.71 -0.12 -3.88
C LEU A 90 4.07 0.59 -3.96
N TYR A 91 4.35 1.27 -5.08
CA TYR A 91 5.62 1.95 -5.29
C TYR A 91 5.45 3.28 -6.04
N ARG A 92 6.50 4.10 -6.05
CA ARG A 92 6.51 5.40 -6.72
C ARG A 92 7.38 5.36 -7.97
N LYS A 93 6.85 5.84 -9.08
CA LYS A 93 7.61 5.96 -10.34
C LYS A 93 8.78 6.92 -10.13
N TYR A 94 9.99 6.49 -10.49
CA TYR A 94 11.23 7.29 -10.38
C TYR A 94 11.48 7.91 -8.99
N GLY A 95 10.94 7.32 -7.92
CA GLY A 95 11.01 7.92 -6.58
C GLY A 95 10.28 9.25 -6.44
N SER A 96 9.42 9.62 -7.39
CA SER A 96 8.66 10.87 -7.38
C SER A 96 7.75 10.94 -6.16
N THR A 97 7.86 12.03 -5.41
CA THR A 97 6.98 12.32 -4.27
C THR A 97 5.67 12.97 -4.69
N VAL A 98 5.59 13.47 -5.93
CA VAL A 98 4.46 14.22 -6.48
C VAL A 98 3.49 13.31 -7.22
N ASP A 99 4.01 12.30 -7.91
CA ASP A 99 3.17 11.42 -8.73
C ASP A 99 2.36 10.44 -7.88
N THR A 100 1.18 10.10 -8.38
CA THR A 100 0.33 9.04 -7.82
C THR A 100 1.12 7.72 -7.81
N PRO A 101 1.18 7.01 -6.66
CA PRO A 101 1.86 5.73 -6.58
C PRO A 101 1.17 4.68 -7.46
N ILE A 102 1.94 3.68 -7.89
CA ILE A 102 1.50 2.57 -8.72
C ILE A 102 1.35 1.34 -7.82
N ILE A 103 0.26 0.60 -8.01
CA ILE A 103 -0.01 -0.67 -7.34
C ILE A 103 -0.01 -1.78 -8.39
N HIS A 104 0.91 -2.74 -8.29
CA HIS A 104 1.05 -3.87 -9.20
C HIS A 104 1.52 -5.12 -8.46
N ARG A 105 1.32 -6.29 -9.05
CA ARG A 105 1.80 -7.57 -8.53
C ARG A 105 3.30 -7.70 -8.74
N ALA A 106 4.02 -8.18 -7.72
CA ALA A 106 5.42 -8.50 -7.84
C ALA A 106 5.58 -9.83 -8.58
N MET A 107 6.13 -9.83 -9.79
CA MET A 107 6.19 -11.01 -10.65
C MET A 107 7.39 -11.90 -10.31
N TYR A 108 8.58 -11.30 -10.28
CA TYR A 108 9.85 -11.94 -9.95
C TYR A 108 10.90 -10.88 -9.60
N TRP A 109 11.99 -11.30 -8.96
CA TRP A 109 13.14 -10.45 -8.66
C TRP A 109 14.20 -10.56 -9.77
N VAL A 110 14.87 -9.46 -10.08
CA VAL A 110 16.03 -9.41 -10.99
C VAL A 110 17.17 -8.68 -10.31
N GLU A 111 18.40 -9.14 -10.54
CA GLU A 111 19.60 -8.44 -10.09
C GLU A 111 20.07 -7.38 -11.11
N GLU A 112 20.82 -6.39 -10.64
CA GLU A 112 21.47 -5.41 -11.50
C GLU A 112 22.29 -6.10 -12.60
N GLY A 113 22.08 -5.70 -13.85
CA GLY A 113 22.74 -6.28 -15.02
C GLY A 113 22.02 -7.48 -15.63
N GLU A 114 21.04 -8.09 -14.94
CA GLU A 114 20.23 -9.18 -15.50
C GLU A 114 19.15 -8.65 -16.45
N PRO A 115 18.74 -9.41 -17.48
CA PRO A 115 17.67 -8.97 -18.38
C PRO A 115 16.34 -8.83 -17.62
N MET A 116 15.68 -7.67 -17.75
CA MET A 116 14.41 -7.38 -17.06
C MET A 116 13.28 -8.31 -17.50
N TRP A 117 13.30 -8.77 -18.74
CA TRP A 117 12.45 -9.83 -19.29
C TRP A 117 13.23 -10.56 -20.39
N SER A 118 12.72 -11.68 -20.90
CA SER A 118 13.39 -12.43 -21.97
C SER A 118 13.63 -11.56 -23.21
N GLY A 119 14.89 -11.26 -23.52
CA GLY A 119 15.29 -10.38 -24.63
C GLY A 119 15.17 -8.87 -24.34
N GLY A 120 14.84 -8.50 -23.11
CA GLY A 120 14.77 -7.11 -22.65
C GLY A 120 16.12 -6.48 -22.32
N PRO A 121 16.13 -5.18 -21.97
CA PRO A 121 17.33 -4.51 -21.51
C PRO A 121 17.79 -5.07 -20.15
N ALA A 122 19.08 -4.92 -19.86
CA ALA A 122 19.64 -5.21 -18.54
C ALA A 122 19.04 -4.26 -17.48
N ALA A 123 18.74 -4.80 -16.31
CA ALA A 123 18.19 -4.06 -15.19
C ALA A 123 19.22 -3.03 -14.69
N PRO A 124 18.86 -1.74 -14.63
CA PRO A 124 19.77 -0.70 -14.15
C PRO A 124 20.01 -0.74 -12.63
N HIS A 125 19.21 -1.51 -11.89
CA HIS A 125 19.31 -1.76 -10.45
C HIS A 125 18.55 -3.05 -10.13
N SER A 126 18.97 -3.75 -9.06
CA SER A 126 18.23 -4.91 -8.55
C SER A 126 16.84 -4.49 -8.04
N GLY A 127 15.83 -5.32 -8.29
CA GLY A 127 14.46 -5.03 -7.87
C GLY A 127 13.43 -6.02 -8.38
N TYR A 128 12.17 -5.76 -8.02
CA TYR A 128 11.04 -6.54 -8.50
C TYR A 128 10.56 -6.05 -9.86
N ILE A 129 10.39 -6.98 -10.79
CA ILE A 129 9.54 -6.75 -11.96
C ILE A 129 8.09 -6.82 -11.50
N THR A 130 7.28 -5.87 -11.93
CA THR A 130 5.88 -5.75 -11.53
C THR A 130 4.97 -5.63 -12.73
N GLU A 131 3.77 -6.19 -12.61
CA GLU A 131 2.76 -6.18 -13.65
C GLU A 131 1.37 -5.96 -13.02
N GLY A 132 0.49 -5.24 -13.73
CA GLY A 132 -0.91 -5.18 -13.33
C GLY A 132 -1.59 -6.52 -13.58
N ASP A 133 -2.69 -6.82 -12.91
CA ASP A 133 -3.43 -8.07 -13.12
C ASP A 133 -4.34 -8.02 -14.37
N ASN A 134 -4.56 -6.84 -14.93
CA ASN A 134 -5.44 -6.62 -16.08
C ASN A 134 -4.71 -6.85 -17.41
N ASN A 135 -4.28 -8.09 -17.63
CA ASN A 135 -3.50 -8.50 -18.82
C ASN A 135 -4.35 -9.27 -19.84
N LYS A 136 -5.68 -9.06 -19.85
CA LYS A 136 -6.56 -9.61 -20.88
C LYS A 136 -6.47 -8.75 -22.14
N GLY A 137 -5.37 -8.91 -22.88
CA GLY A 137 -5.08 -8.28 -24.18
C GLY A 137 -4.47 -9.28 -25.14
#